data_AF-A0A448P1L2-F1
#
_entry.id   AF-A0A448P1L2-F1
#
_cell.length_a   1.000
_cell.length_b   1.000
_cell.length_c   1.000
_cell.angle_alpha   90.00
_cell.angle_beta   90.00
_cell.angle_gamma   90.00
#
_symmetry.space_group_name_H-M   'P 1'
#
loop_
_entity.id
_entity.type
_entity.pdbx_description
1 polymer ?
#
loop_
_entity_poly.entity_id
_entity_poly.type
_entity_poly.pdbx_seq_one_letter_code
_entity_poly.pdbx_strand_id
1 'polypeptide(L)'
;MTTPLPSEMTPAGHVVGRVARATGDTTADTDSDPEMTPVVGEGLVVFVNSRVSQVVTSTSPDMLVLHDPVLANLDADGVLSVAGVQGVELWPGDWTVSPGNRTIFDFPDFTVTVTTAHTAAAPLQLWGVAPPDPAPGVPVYTLVVPTGQQPGQTLGWDGSQLAWVTPKITPTVTTLAAGSDATATMTGSWPNLTLGLGIPGKPSTYQIVGAGRPDIPASMTKTVQAQVAAAPIGATFTSTDGASVGAWQWQNLPAGWQIVALDTGWRALTPTGSNVSAFTTLAIRRVNQLVRLRVAGLVLTGTGIFAPAVTGFSPGAYVRFPLLTSGSTTSWTGTLVVTPTGGLQSTAAFSTTGDALEMNWATTDAAPTTLPGTVTS
;
A
#
# COMPACT_ATOMS: atom_id res chain seq x y z
N MET A 1 6.22 61.79 -45.34
CA MET A 1 6.92 61.25 -44.15
C MET A 1 6.00 60.22 -43.53
N THR A 2 6.47 59.00 -43.28
CA THR A 2 5.69 57.96 -42.59
C THR A 2 6.12 57.92 -41.12
N THR A 3 5.21 58.25 -40.22
CA THR A 3 5.44 58.09 -38.77
C THR A 3 5.22 56.62 -38.42
N PRO A 4 6.15 55.95 -37.69
CA PRO A 4 5.96 54.56 -37.28
C PRO A 4 4.80 54.42 -36.29
N LEU A 5 4.16 53.24 -36.28
CA LEU A 5 3.14 52.91 -35.29
C LEU A 5 3.74 52.86 -33.87
N PRO A 6 2.95 53.14 -32.82
CA PRO A 6 3.40 53.03 -31.43
C PRO A 6 3.91 51.64 -31.04
N SER A 7 4.75 51.58 -30.00
CA SER A 7 5.31 50.33 -29.47
C SER A 7 4.27 49.35 -28.95
N GLU A 8 3.08 49.83 -28.55
CA GLU A 8 1.96 48.97 -28.11
C GLU A 8 1.28 48.23 -29.26
N MET A 9 1.49 48.69 -30.50
CA MET A 9 0.93 48.13 -31.72
C MET A 9 1.99 47.41 -32.57
N THR A 10 3.21 47.30 -32.04
CA THR A 10 4.35 46.65 -32.69
C THR A 10 5.02 45.66 -31.74
N PRO A 11 5.63 44.58 -32.24
CA PRO A 11 5.70 44.18 -33.65
C PRO A 11 4.33 43.75 -34.21
N ALA A 12 4.17 43.92 -35.52
CA ALA A 12 3.03 43.35 -36.23
C ALA A 12 3.14 41.82 -36.30
N GLY A 13 2.02 41.15 -36.53
CA GLY A 13 1.97 39.75 -36.88
C GLY A 13 1.91 39.56 -38.40
N HIS A 14 2.69 38.60 -38.91
CA HIS A 14 2.75 38.24 -40.32
C HIS A 14 1.70 37.18 -40.67
N VAL A 15 0.86 37.46 -41.65
CA VAL A 15 -0.19 36.56 -42.15
C VAL A 15 0.09 36.18 -43.59
N VAL A 16 0.00 34.89 -43.91
CA VAL A 16 0.19 34.36 -45.27
C VAL A 16 -0.98 33.48 -45.67
N GLY A 17 -1.22 33.39 -46.97
CA GLY A 17 -2.22 32.50 -47.55
C GLY A 17 -1.97 32.34 -49.04
N ARG A 18 -2.41 31.23 -49.61
CA ARG A 18 -2.38 30.98 -51.05
C ARG A 18 -3.72 30.43 -51.51
N VAL A 19 -4.21 30.88 -52.65
CA VAL A 19 -5.48 30.43 -53.23
C VAL A 19 -5.25 30.04 -54.68
N ALA A 20 -5.75 28.87 -55.05
CA ALA A 20 -5.78 28.40 -56.42
C ALA A 20 -7.10 27.70 -56.71
N ARG A 21 -7.47 27.66 -57.99
CA ARG A 21 -8.60 26.90 -58.51
C ARG A 21 -8.09 25.58 -59.06
N ALA A 22 -8.84 24.51 -58.80
CA ALA A 22 -8.74 23.32 -59.61
C ALA A 22 -9.50 23.59 -60.91
N THR A 23 -8.78 23.62 -62.02
CA THR A 23 -9.33 23.85 -63.35
C THR A 23 -9.49 22.49 -64.02
N GLY A 24 -10.70 22.19 -64.49
CA GLY A 24 -10.93 20.97 -65.27
C GLY A 24 -10.20 21.01 -66.61
N ASP A 25 -10.05 19.84 -67.23
CA ASP A 25 -9.40 19.67 -68.53
C ASP A 25 -9.94 20.68 -69.57
N THR A 26 -9.02 21.32 -70.30
CA THR A 26 -9.34 22.27 -71.36
C THR A 26 -8.62 21.89 -72.63
N THR A 27 -9.12 22.31 -73.79
CA THR A 27 -8.47 22.04 -75.09
C THR A 27 -7.08 22.67 -75.26
N ALA A 28 -6.61 23.44 -74.26
CA ALA A 28 -5.27 24.02 -74.21
C ALA A 28 -4.25 23.11 -73.49
N ASP A 29 -4.71 22.02 -72.87
CA ASP A 29 -3.91 21.08 -72.10
C ASP A 29 -3.35 19.95 -72.99
N THR A 30 -2.12 19.54 -72.71
CA THR A 30 -1.40 18.48 -73.44
C THR A 30 -1.42 17.11 -72.75
N ASP A 31 -1.68 17.04 -71.45
CA ASP A 31 -1.65 15.78 -70.69
C ASP A 31 -3.04 15.29 -70.22
N SER A 32 -4.08 16.13 -70.38
CA SER A 32 -5.47 15.82 -70.03
C SER A 32 -5.72 15.61 -68.54
N ASP A 33 -4.84 16.12 -67.68
CA ASP A 33 -5.01 16.08 -66.22
C ASP A 33 -5.55 17.43 -65.68
N PRO A 34 -6.34 17.44 -64.59
CA PRO A 34 -6.77 18.70 -63.98
C PRO A 34 -5.59 19.56 -63.48
N GLU A 35 -5.53 20.81 -63.94
CA GLU A 35 -4.49 21.75 -63.55
C GLU A 35 -4.89 22.61 -62.34
N MET A 36 -3.88 23.20 -61.69
CA MET A 36 -4.06 24.20 -60.65
C MET A 36 -3.76 25.59 -61.21
N THR A 37 -4.76 26.47 -61.25
CA THR A 37 -4.58 27.86 -61.68
C THR A 37 -4.67 28.79 -60.47
N PRO A 38 -3.66 29.65 -60.21
CA PRO A 38 -3.74 30.63 -59.14
C PRO A 38 -4.95 31.57 -59.28
N VAL A 39 -5.56 31.93 -58.16
CA VAL A 39 -6.54 33.04 -58.15
C VAL A 39 -5.77 34.33 -58.03
N VAL A 40 -5.94 35.24 -59.00
CA VAL A 40 -5.20 36.51 -59.07
C VAL A 40 -6.18 37.68 -59.06
N GLY A 41 -5.85 38.76 -58.35
CA GLY A 41 -6.62 40.00 -58.40
C GLY A 41 -6.32 40.95 -57.25
N GLU A 42 -6.76 42.19 -57.42
CA GLU A 42 -6.58 43.26 -56.44
C GLU A 42 -7.70 43.26 -55.38
N GLY A 43 -7.32 43.47 -54.12
CA GLY A 43 -8.25 43.62 -53.00
C GLY A 43 -9.19 42.43 -52.79
N LEU A 44 -8.77 41.21 -53.13
CA LEU A 44 -9.62 40.02 -53.05
C LEU A 44 -9.86 39.53 -51.61
N VAL A 45 -8.98 39.86 -50.68
CA VAL A 45 -9.11 39.52 -49.25
C VAL A 45 -9.09 40.81 -48.43
N VAL A 46 -10.13 41.02 -47.63
CA VAL A 46 -10.29 42.23 -46.81
C VAL A 46 -10.11 41.87 -45.35
N PHE A 47 -9.26 42.62 -44.65
CA PHE A 47 -9.10 42.53 -43.21
C PHE A 47 -9.68 43.78 -42.55
N VAL A 48 -10.67 43.61 -41.69
CA VAL A 48 -11.25 44.69 -40.88
C VAL A 48 -10.97 44.39 -39.41
N ASN A 49 -10.28 45.30 -38.72
CA ASN A 49 -10.03 45.11 -37.31
C ASN A 49 -11.36 45.21 -36.53
N SER A 50 -11.56 44.31 -35.57
CA SER A 50 -12.74 44.34 -34.68
C SER A 50 -12.83 45.62 -33.86
N ARG A 51 -11.70 46.29 -33.62
CA ARG A 51 -11.62 47.62 -33.04
C ARG A 51 -11.53 48.64 -34.18
N VAL A 52 -12.48 49.57 -34.24
CA VAL A 52 -12.50 50.64 -35.27
C VAL A 52 -11.48 51.75 -34.95
N SER A 53 -11.15 51.93 -33.67
CA SER A 53 -10.13 52.88 -33.22
C SER A 53 -9.55 52.48 -31.87
N GLN A 54 -8.32 52.92 -31.58
CA GLN A 54 -7.67 52.73 -30.29
C GLN A 54 -6.98 54.03 -29.84
N VAL A 55 -7.19 54.42 -28.58
CA VAL A 55 -6.40 55.47 -27.93
C VAL A 55 -5.10 54.85 -27.43
N VAL A 56 -3.97 55.41 -27.86
CA VAL A 56 -2.63 55.01 -27.44
C VAL A 56 -2.09 56.08 -26.50
N THR A 57 -1.89 55.70 -25.24
CA THR A 57 -1.46 56.60 -24.16
C THR A 57 0.06 56.59 -23.93
N SER A 58 0.80 55.78 -24.70
CA SER A 58 2.27 55.76 -24.66
C SER A 58 2.92 56.89 -25.46
N THR A 59 2.15 57.81 -26.04
CA THR A 59 2.62 58.95 -26.82
C THR A 59 2.28 60.27 -26.12
N SER A 60 2.96 61.37 -26.47
CA SER A 60 2.62 62.72 -25.99
C SER A 60 2.55 63.68 -27.18
N PRO A 61 1.36 64.18 -27.55
CA PRO A 61 0.05 63.91 -26.94
C PRO A 61 -0.41 62.45 -27.12
N ASP A 62 -1.40 62.02 -26.34
CA ASP A 62 -2.13 60.77 -26.59
C ASP A 62 -2.62 60.74 -28.03
N MET A 63 -2.52 59.58 -28.68
CA MET A 63 -2.84 59.44 -30.09
C MET A 63 -4.07 58.55 -30.26
N LEU A 64 -5.09 59.04 -30.97
CA LEU A 64 -6.18 58.20 -31.48
C LEU A 64 -5.72 57.58 -32.80
N VAL A 65 -5.59 56.26 -32.83
CA VAL A 65 -5.31 55.49 -34.05
C VAL A 65 -6.64 54.99 -34.61
N LEU A 66 -6.94 55.36 -35.86
CA LEU A 66 -8.06 54.82 -36.62
C LEU A 66 -7.57 53.63 -37.43
N HIS A 67 -8.39 52.59 -37.49
CA HIS A 67 -8.05 51.35 -38.18
C HIS A 67 -8.78 51.29 -39.53
N ASP A 68 -8.05 51.55 -40.60
CA ASP A 68 -8.56 51.37 -41.94
C ASP A 68 -8.56 49.88 -42.33
N PRO A 69 -9.54 49.43 -43.13
CA PRO A 69 -9.50 48.09 -43.72
C PRO A 69 -8.24 47.89 -44.55
N VAL A 70 -7.62 46.71 -44.39
CA VAL A 70 -6.48 46.31 -45.24
C VAL A 70 -7.03 45.50 -46.41
N LEU A 71 -6.83 46.02 -47.61
CA LEU A 71 -7.17 45.35 -48.86
C LEU A 71 -5.94 44.59 -49.36
N ALA A 72 -5.98 43.27 -49.28
CA ALA A 72 -4.92 42.40 -49.74
C ALA A 72 -5.25 41.80 -51.12
N ASN A 73 -4.24 41.76 -51.97
CA ASN A 73 -4.28 41.17 -53.29
C ASN A 73 -3.96 39.67 -53.21
N LEU A 74 -4.27 38.95 -54.29
CA LEU A 74 -3.63 37.68 -54.60
C LEU A 74 -2.74 37.89 -55.81
N ASP A 75 -1.43 37.65 -55.65
CA ASP A 75 -0.43 37.89 -56.69
C ASP A 75 -0.50 36.85 -57.82
N ALA A 76 0.45 36.89 -58.76
CA ALA A 76 0.47 35.98 -59.91
C ALA A 76 0.55 34.49 -59.52
N ASP A 77 1.06 34.19 -58.33
CA ASP A 77 1.15 32.83 -57.78
C ASP A 77 -0.04 32.47 -56.89
N GLY A 78 -0.99 33.41 -56.75
CA GLY A 78 -2.17 33.31 -55.90
C GLY A 78 -1.85 33.49 -54.42
N VAL A 79 -0.70 34.09 -54.12
CA VAL A 79 -0.23 34.33 -52.75
C VAL A 79 -0.77 35.69 -52.28
N LEU A 80 -1.25 35.70 -51.04
CA LEU A 80 -1.71 36.90 -50.36
C LEU A 80 -0.60 37.95 -50.35
N SER A 81 -0.89 39.16 -50.78
CA SER A 81 0.11 40.24 -50.86
C SER A 81 -0.50 41.62 -50.64
N VAL A 82 0.32 42.57 -50.18
CA VAL A 82 -0.04 44.00 -50.11
C VAL A 82 1.06 44.80 -50.79
N ALA A 83 0.68 45.67 -51.73
CA ALA A 83 1.61 46.51 -52.49
C ALA A 83 2.77 45.72 -53.14
N GLY A 84 2.51 44.49 -53.59
CA GLY A 84 3.48 43.62 -54.26
C GLY A 84 4.43 42.85 -53.32
N VAL A 85 4.27 42.97 -52.00
CA VAL A 85 5.01 42.18 -51.01
C VAL A 85 4.14 41.02 -50.54
N GLN A 86 4.67 39.79 -50.56
CA GLN A 86 3.95 38.61 -50.08
C GLN A 86 3.74 38.64 -48.57
N GLY A 87 2.56 38.21 -48.16
CA GLY A 87 2.05 38.30 -46.80
C GLY A 87 1.42 39.66 -46.48
N VAL A 88 0.78 39.71 -45.32
CA VAL A 88 0.14 40.91 -44.77
C VAL A 88 0.65 41.11 -43.35
N GLU A 89 1.14 42.31 -43.07
CA GLU A 89 1.50 42.72 -41.72
C GLU A 89 0.29 43.36 -41.04
N LEU A 90 -0.22 42.74 -39.99
CA LEU A 90 -1.35 43.22 -39.22
C LEU A 90 -0.92 43.40 -37.77
N TRP A 91 -1.27 44.51 -37.12
CA TRP A 91 -0.98 44.65 -35.69
C TRP A 91 -1.79 43.63 -34.87
N PRO A 92 -1.30 43.27 -33.65
CA PRO A 92 -1.98 42.30 -32.80
C PRO A 92 -3.42 42.70 -32.48
N GLY A 93 -4.33 41.74 -32.57
CA GLY A 93 -5.77 41.93 -32.34
C GLY A 93 -6.63 40.97 -33.16
N ASP A 94 -7.94 41.09 -32.99
CA ASP A 94 -8.91 40.29 -33.72
C ASP A 94 -9.33 41.00 -35.01
N TRP A 95 -9.23 40.29 -36.12
CA TRP A 95 -9.51 40.76 -37.48
C TRP A 95 -10.60 39.92 -38.11
N THR A 96 -11.62 40.59 -38.67
CA THR A 96 -12.61 39.96 -39.53
C THR A 96 -12.03 39.89 -40.95
N VAL A 97 -12.02 38.69 -41.51
CA VAL A 97 -11.55 38.39 -42.86
C VAL A 97 -12.76 38.13 -43.73
N SER A 98 -12.87 38.82 -44.85
CA SER A 98 -13.99 38.68 -45.79
C SER A 98 -13.56 38.80 -47.24
N PRO A 99 -14.34 38.27 -48.20
CA PRO A 99 -14.05 38.40 -49.62
C PRO A 99 -14.27 39.84 -50.09
N GLY A 100 -13.26 40.42 -50.73
CA GLY A 100 -13.37 41.77 -51.33
C GLY A 100 -14.08 41.78 -52.68
N ASN A 101 -14.10 40.64 -53.39
CA ASN A 101 -14.88 40.46 -54.62
C ASN A 101 -15.40 39.02 -54.71
N ARG A 102 -16.65 38.81 -54.27
CA ARG A 102 -17.32 37.50 -54.26
C ARG A 102 -17.53 36.88 -55.65
N THR A 103 -17.45 37.66 -56.72
CA THR A 103 -17.54 37.12 -58.08
C THR A 103 -16.24 36.41 -58.51
N ILE A 104 -15.10 36.84 -57.97
CA ILE A 104 -13.79 36.27 -58.28
C ILE A 104 -13.36 35.25 -57.22
N PHE A 105 -13.60 35.55 -55.95
CA PHE A 105 -13.24 34.68 -54.85
C PHE A 105 -14.23 34.89 -53.71
N ASP A 106 -15.02 33.87 -53.39
CA ASP A 106 -16.04 33.91 -52.34
C ASP A 106 -15.69 32.91 -51.24
N PHE A 107 -15.83 33.34 -50.00
CA PHE A 107 -15.70 32.52 -48.81
C PHE A 107 -16.51 33.17 -47.67
N PRO A 108 -16.95 32.40 -46.67
CA PRO A 108 -17.66 32.96 -45.51
C PRO A 108 -16.75 33.91 -44.72
N ASP A 109 -17.34 34.97 -44.15
CA ASP A 109 -16.62 35.87 -43.26
C ASP A 109 -16.19 35.10 -41.99
N PHE A 110 -14.95 35.27 -41.53
CA PHE A 110 -14.46 34.64 -40.30
C PHE A 110 -13.48 35.54 -39.54
N THR A 111 -13.26 35.25 -38.26
CA THR A 111 -12.36 36.03 -37.41
C THR A 111 -11.04 35.30 -37.21
N VAL A 112 -9.94 36.03 -37.26
CA VAL A 112 -8.60 35.56 -36.89
C VAL A 112 -8.01 36.44 -35.78
N THR A 113 -7.33 35.83 -34.83
CA THR A 113 -6.55 36.56 -33.82
C THR A 113 -5.11 36.64 -34.27
N VAL A 114 -4.60 37.85 -34.50
CA VAL A 114 -3.21 38.11 -34.84
C VAL A 114 -2.44 38.44 -33.57
N THR A 115 -1.25 37.86 -33.38
CA THR A 115 -0.38 38.11 -32.23
C THR A 115 1.05 38.40 -32.68
N THR A 116 1.88 38.90 -31.77
CA THR A 116 3.32 39.12 -32.00
C THR A 116 4.11 37.82 -32.21
N ALA A 117 3.52 36.65 -31.90
CA ALA A 117 4.14 35.36 -32.16
C ALA A 117 4.10 34.97 -33.66
N HIS A 118 3.22 35.60 -34.44
CA HIS A 118 3.13 35.39 -35.88
C HIS A 118 4.25 36.18 -36.57
N THR A 119 5.37 35.54 -36.85
CA THR A 119 6.55 36.19 -37.45
C THR A 119 6.72 35.75 -38.90
N ALA A 120 7.58 36.39 -39.68
CA ALA A 120 7.91 35.92 -41.03
C ALA A 120 8.41 34.45 -41.06
N ALA A 121 9.08 33.99 -40.00
CA ALA A 121 9.54 32.60 -39.88
C ALA A 121 8.45 31.62 -39.40
N ALA A 122 7.39 32.13 -38.76
CA ALA A 122 6.27 31.35 -38.23
C ALA A 122 4.96 32.13 -38.44
N PRO A 123 4.50 32.29 -39.69
CA PRO A 123 3.36 33.14 -39.97
C PRO A 123 2.05 32.47 -39.64
N LEU A 124 1.01 33.29 -39.43
CA LEU A 124 -0.35 32.79 -39.39
C LEU A 124 -0.76 32.31 -40.79
N GLN A 125 -1.07 31.02 -40.91
CA GLN A 125 -1.60 30.43 -42.14
C GLN A 125 -3.11 30.69 -42.22
N LEU A 126 -3.51 31.69 -43.02
CA LEU A 126 -4.89 32.21 -43.07
C LEU A 126 -5.94 31.11 -43.25
N TRP A 127 -5.73 30.23 -44.22
CA TRP A 127 -6.69 29.18 -44.56
C TRP A 127 -6.63 27.97 -43.62
N GLY A 128 -5.56 27.85 -42.81
CA GLY A 128 -5.48 26.82 -41.77
C GLY A 128 -6.31 27.15 -40.52
N VAL A 129 -6.71 28.42 -40.36
CA VAL A 129 -7.57 28.89 -39.27
C VAL A 129 -8.97 29.27 -39.72
N ALA A 130 -9.24 29.25 -41.03
CA ALA A 130 -10.59 29.42 -41.56
C ALA A 130 -11.48 28.28 -41.05
N PRO A 131 -12.73 28.57 -40.65
CA PRO A 131 -13.66 27.52 -40.25
C PRO A 131 -13.86 26.55 -41.42
N PRO A 132 -13.94 25.24 -41.16
CA PRO A 132 -14.26 24.28 -42.22
C PRO A 132 -15.62 24.64 -42.83
N ASP A 133 -15.70 24.66 -44.16
CA ASP A 133 -16.97 24.74 -44.88
C ASP A 133 -17.46 23.30 -45.14
N PRO A 134 -18.38 22.77 -44.30
CA PRO A 134 -18.87 21.42 -44.49
C PRO A 134 -19.69 21.35 -45.79
N ALA A 135 -19.40 20.36 -46.63
CA ALA A 135 -20.20 20.12 -47.82
C ALA A 135 -21.70 19.97 -47.47
N PRO A 136 -22.63 20.39 -48.36
CA PRO A 136 -24.05 20.24 -48.13
C PRO A 136 -24.43 18.80 -47.72
N GLY A 137 -25.05 18.66 -46.54
CA GLY A 137 -25.47 17.38 -45.99
C GLY A 137 -24.49 16.69 -45.03
N VAL A 138 -23.32 17.26 -44.76
CA VAL A 138 -22.38 16.74 -43.75
C VAL A 138 -22.79 17.23 -42.35
N PRO A 139 -23.14 16.33 -41.41
CA PRO A 139 -23.43 16.73 -40.04
C PRO A 139 -22.15 17.17 -39.33
N VAL A 140 -22.15 18.39 -38.80
CA VAL A 140 -21.10 18.90 -37.92
C VAL A 140 -21.50 18.63 -36.46
N TYR A 141 -20.65 17.92 -35.74
CA TYR A 141 -20.82 17.68 -34.30
C TYR A 141 -19.91 18.61 -33.51
N THR A 142 -20.52 19.62 -32.87
CA THR A 142 -19.78 20.51 -31.97
C THR A 142 -19.78 19.93 -30.56
N LEU A 143 -18.60 19.62 -30.04
CA LEU A 143 -18.42 19.28 -28.63
C LEU A 143 -18.35 20.57 -27.81
N VAL A 144 -19.39 20.88 -27.04
CA VAL A 144 -19.35 22.02 -26.13
C VAL A 144 -18.54 21.64 -24.90
N VAL A 145 -17.37 22.25 -24.75
CA VAL A 145 -16.52 22.11 -23.55
C VAL A 145 -16.92 23.17 -22.53
N PRO A 146 -17.32 22.81 -21.29
CA PRO A 146 -17.65 23.77 -20.25
C PRO A 146 -16.46 24.70 -19.94
N THR A 147 -16.72 25.95 -19.58
CA THR A 147 -15.68 26.89 -19.13
C THR A 147 -15.35 26.66 -17.64
N GLY A 148 -14.25 27.24 -17.16
CA GLY A 148 -13.93 27.27 -15.72
C GLY A 148 -13.17 26.08 -15.15
N GLN A 149 -12.38 25.36 -15.97
CA GLN A 149 -11.49 24.29 -15.49
C GLN A 149 -10.56 24.80 -14.37
N GLN A 150 -10.44 24.03 -13.28
CA GLN A 150 -9.40 24.23 -12.27
C GLN A 150 -8.24 23.24 -12.45
N PRO A 151 -7.01 23.59 -11.99
CA PRO A 151 -5.88 22.67 -12.00
C PRO A 151 -6.21 21.33 -11.30
N GLY A 152 -5.88 20.22 -11.96
CA GLY A 152 -6.16 18.86 -11.46
C GLY A 152 -7.55 18.31 -11.82
N GLN A 153 -8.39 19.08 -12.50
CA GLN A 153 -9.66 18.59 -13.06
C GLN A 153 -9.48 18.07 -14.49
N THR A 154 -10.31 17.08 -14.83
CA THR A 154 -10.40 16.48 -16.16
C THR A 154 -11.82 16.59 -16.68
N LEU A 155 -11.98 16.77 -17.99
CA LEU A 155 -13.30 16.76 -18.62
C LEU A 155 -13.83 15.33 -18.63
N GLY A 156 -15.04 15.12 -18.12
CA GLY A 156 -15.75 13.88 -18.37
C GLY A 156 -17.20 13.91 -17.92
N TRP A 157 -17.84 12.76 -17.95
CA TRP A 157 -19.27 12.65 -17.73
C TRP A 157 -19.61 12.60 -16.24
N ASP A 158 -20.44 13.51 -15.76
CA ASP A 158 -20.91 13.55 -14.36
C ASP A 158 -22.16 12.70 -14.10
N GLY A 159 -22.73 12.12 -15.17
CA GLY A 159 -23.98 11.36 -15.14
C GLY A 159 -25.07 11.98 -16.01
N SER A 160 -25.02 13.28 -16.28
CA SER A 160 -26.00 13.99 -17.12
C SER A 160 -25.37 14.85 -18.22
N GLN A 161 -24.15 15.33 -18.02
CA GLN A 161 -23.45 16.19 -18.98
C GLN A 161 -21.92 16.03 -18.90
N LEU A 162 -21.23 16.63 -19.87
CA LEU A 162 -19.80 16.85 -19.75
C LEU A 162 -19.53 17.94 -18.73
N ALA A 163 -18.67 17.66 -17.76
CA ALA A 163 -18.29 18.57 -16.69
C ALA A 163 -16.82 18.41 -16.33
N TRP A 164 -16.25 19.44 -15.70
CA TRP A 164 -14.94 19.35 -15.07
C TRP A 164 -15.07 18.61 -13.75
N VAL A 165 -14.46 17.42 -13.67
CA VAL A 165 -14.50 16.60 -12.47
C VAL A 165 -13.10 16.40 -11.90
N THR A 166 -13.03 16.23 -10.59
CA THR A 166 -11.79 15.88 -9.90
C THR A 166 -11.75 14.36 -9.70
N PRO A 167 -10.83 13.63 -10.37
CA PRO A 167 -10.69 12.19 -10.17
C PRO A 167 -10.34 11.86 -8.71
N LYS A 168 -10.99 10.85 -8.15
CA LYS A 168 -10.75 10.41 -6.78
C LYS A 168 -10.60 8.89 -6.71
N ILE A 169 -9.53 8.43 -6.07
CA ILE A 169 -9.33 7.03 -5.70
C ILE A 169 -9.39 6.93 -4.18
N THR A 170 -10.31 6.10 -3.67
CA THR A 170 -10.45 5.85 -2.23
C THR A 170 -9.89 4.45 -1.90
N PRO A 171 -8.81 4.33 -1.13
CA PRO A 171 -8.28 3.03 -0.74
C PRO A 171 -9.07 2.43 0.43
N THR A 172 -9.28 1.11 0.40
CA THR A 172 -9.78 0.32 1.54
C THR A 172 -8.86 -0.88 1.76
N VAL A 173 -8.54 -1.17 3.02
CA VAL A 173 -7.68 -2.31 3.39
C VAL A 173 -8.45 -3.22 4.32
N THR A 174 -8.47 -4.51 4.01
CA THR A 174 -9.14 -5.53 4.81
C THR A 174 -8.19 -6.68 5.10
N THR A 175 -8.29 -7.23 6.31
CA THR A 175 -7.55 -8.44 6.69
C THR A 175 -8.37 -9.65 6.25
N LEU A 176 -7.79 -10.50 5.41
CA LEU A 176 -8.41 -11.74 4.94
C LEU A 176 -8.14 -12.89 5.92
N ALA A 177 -8.83 -14.01 5.71
CA ALA A 177 -8.57 -15.23 6.45
C ALA A 177 -7.11 -15.70 6.25
N ALA A 178 -6.64 -16.42 7.26
CA ALA A 178 -5.40 -17.17 7.23
C ALA A 178 -5.26 -18.06 5.98
N GLY A 179 -4.16 -17.91 5.25
CA GLY A 179 -3.85 -18.75 4.09
C GLY A 179 -4.65 -18.43 2.83
N SER A 180 -5.46 -17.36 2.84
CA SER A 180 -6.01 -16.78 1.60
C SER A 180 -4.90 -16.13 0.77
N ASP A 181 -5.09 -16.07 -0.54
CA ASP A 181 -4.24 -15.26 -1.43
C ASP A 181 -4.51 -13.77 -1.20
N ALA A 182 -3.47 -12.95 -1.40
CA ALA A 182 -3.65 -11.50 -1.40
C ALA A 182 -4.51 -11.08 -2.59
N THR A 183 -5.38 -10.09 -2.38
CA THR A 183 -6.29 -9.60 -3.42
C THR A 183 -6.17 -8.10 -3.60
N ALA A 184 -6.37 -7.67 -4.86
CA ALA A 184 -6.49 -6.28 -5.23
C ALA A 184 -7.68 -6.14 -6.18
N THR A 185 -8.59 -5.23 -5.87
CA THR A 185 -9.80 -4.98 -6.67
C THR A 185 -9.97 -3.49 -6.88
N MET A 186 -10.42 -3.09 -8.06
CA MET A 186 -10.92 -1.74 -8.31
C MET A 186 -12.42 -1.80 -8.58
N THR A 187 -13.18 -0.99 -7.86
CA THR A 187 -14.64 -0.88 -7.99
C THR A 187 -15.07 0.58 -8.10
N GLY A 188 -16.34 0.81 -8.43
CA GLY A 188 -16.89 2.14 -8.67
C GLY A 188 -16.87 2.54 -10.14
N SER A 189 -17.25 3.79 -10.40
CA SER A 189 -17.34 4.37 -11.73
C SER A 189 -16.54 5.65 -11.74
N TRP A 190 -15.78 5.88 -12.81
CA TRP A 190 -15.09 7.14 -12.99
C TRP A 190 -16.07 8.32 -12.82
N PRO A 191 -15.69 9.41 -12.12
CA PRO A 191 -14.36 9.72 -11.59
C PRO A 191 -14.05 9.15 -10.19
N ASN A 192 -14.98 8.40 -9.58
CA ASN A 192 -14.88 7.91 -8.21
C ASN A 192 -14.63 6.40 -8.17
N LEU A 193 -13.36 6.03 -7.98
CA LEU A 193 -12.95 4.63 -7.88
C LEU A 193 -12.57 4.27 -6.43
N THR A 194 -12.76 3.01 -6.08
CA THR A 194 -12.30 2.45 -4.81
C THR A 194 -11.27 1.36 -5.09
N LEU A 195 -10.09 1.46 -4.46
CA LEU A 195 -9.06 0.43 -4.48
C LEU A 195 -9.17 -0.42 -3.22
N GLY A 196 -9.75 -1.62 -3.36
CA GLY A 196 -9.83 -2.60 -2.28
C GLY A 196 -8.59 -3.48 -2.26
N LEU A 197 -7.91 -3.54 -1.12
CA LEU A 197 -6.78 -4.42 -0.84
C LEU A 197 -7.16 -5.44 0.25
N GLY A 198 -7.04 -6.72 -0.08
CA GLY A 198 -7.18 -7.82 0.88
C GLY A 198 -5.83 -8.38 1.25
N ILE A 199 -5.43 -8.19 2.51
CA ILE A 199 -4.15 -8.68 3.04
C ILE A 199 -4.41 -9.94 3.87
N PRO A 200 -3.84 -11.10 3.53
CA PRO A 200 -4.00 -12.32 4.33
C PRO A 200 -3.56 -12.09 5.77
N GLY A 201 -4.45 -12.38 6.72
CA GLY A 201 -4.08 -12.48 8.12
C GLY A 201 -3.03 -13.57 8.26
N LYS A 202 -1.93 -13.30 8.96
CA LYS A 202 -0.86 -14.29 9.14
C LYS A 202 -1.08 -15.04 10.46
N PRO A 203 -1.68 -16.25 10.50
CA PRO A 203 -1.20 -17.21 11.46
C PRO A 203 0.14 -17.66 10.92
N SER A 204 1.21 -17.33 11.63
CA SER A 204 2.44 -18.04 11.40
C SER A 204 2.16 -19.52 11.63
N THR A 205 2.25 -20.37 10.61
CA THR A 205 2.19 -21.83 10.82
C THR A 205 3.33 -22.31 11.74
N TYR A 206 4.34 -21.48 11.94
CA TYR A 206 5.44 -21.69 12.87
C TYR A 206 5.14 -21.25 14.31
N GLN A 207 4.01 -20.59 14.61
CA GLN A 207 3.65 -20.19 15.96
C GLN A 207 2.16 -20.41 16.23
N ILE A 208 1.87 -21.36 17.10
CA ILE A 208 0.51 -21.72 17.51
C ILE A 208 0.36 -21.36 18.99
N VAL A 209 -0.77 -20.75 19.36
CA VAL A 209 -1.10 -20.42 20.74
C VAL A 209 -2.47 -20.99 21.06
N GLY A 210 -2.59 -21.75 22.16
CA GLY A 210 -3.86 -22.33 22.57
C GLY A 210 -3.77 -23.13 23.87
N ALA A 211 -4.91 -23.58 24.38
CA ALA A 211 -4.97 -24.47 25.54
C ALA A 211 -4.61 -25.92 25.16
N GLY A 212 -4.07 -26.67 26.12
CA GLY A 212 -3.75 -28.10 25.96
C GLY A 212 -2.35 -28.39 25.42
N ARG A 213 -2.19 -29.59 24.86
CA ARG A 213 -0.92 -30.22 24.48
C ARG A 213 -0.87 -30.62 23.00
N PRO A 214 0.15 -30.17 22.24
CA PRO A 214 0.27 -30.55 20.84
C PRO A 214 0.72 -32.02 20.67
N ASP A 215 1.37 -32.60 21.68
CA ASP A 215 1.70 -34.02 21.77
C ASP A 215 0.54 -34.90 22.28
N ILE A 216 -0.54 -34.29 22.78
CA ILE A 216 -1.80 -34.97 23.13
C ILE A 216 -2.97 -34.17 22.54
N PRO A 217 -3.20 -34.22 21.21
CA PRO A 217 -4.17 -33.36 20.54
C PRO A 217 -5.60 -33.43 21.11
N ALA A 218 -5.98 -34.57 21.72
CA ALA A 218 -7.26 -34.75 22.39
C ALA A 218 -7.51 -33.75 23.54
N SER A 219 -6.46 -33.13 24.09
CA SER A 219 -6.56 -32.09 25.14
C SER A 219 -6.91 -30.70 24.62
N MET A 220 -7.07 -30.53 23.30
CA MET A 220 -7.21 -29.22 22.65
C MET A 220 -8.58 -29.06 21.99
N THR A 221 -8.97 -27.83 21.68
CA THR A 221 -10.16 -27.58 20.83
C THR A 221 -9.92 -28.04 19.40
N LYS A 222 -11.00 -28.32 18.64
CA LYS A 222 -10.90 -28.78 17.24
C LYS A 222 -10.12 -27.84 16.34
N THR A 223 -10.24 -26.53 16.56
CA THR A 223 -9.48 -25.52 15.81
C THR A 223 -7.98 -25.63 16.04
N VAL A 224 -7.55 -25.73 17.31
CA VAL A 224 -6.13 -25.84 17.66
C VAL A 224 -5.57 -27.20 17.20
N GLN A 225 -6.34 -28.28 17.29
CA GLN A 225 -5.96 -29.60 16.75
C GLN A 225 -5.59 -29.52 15.27
N ALA A 226 -6.39 -28.81 14.46
CA ALA A 226 -6.13 -28.66 13.03
C ALA A 226 -4.83 -27.88 12.76
N GLN A 227 -4.56 -26.83 13.55
CA GLN A 227 -3.32 -26.05 13.45
C GLN A 227 -2.10 -26.88 13.82
N VAL A 228 -2.17 -27.64 14.92
CA VAL A 228 -1.10 -28.52 15.39
C VAL A 228 -0.80 -29.63 14.37
N ALA A 229 -1.83 -30.20 13.75
CA ALA A 229 -1.67 -31.23 12.71
C ALA A 229 -1.03 -30.70 11.42
N ALA A 230 -1.29 -29.43 11.07
CA ALA A 230 -0.73 -28.77 9.89
C ALA A 230 0.64 -28.10 10.13
N ALA A 231 1.15 -28.14 11.37
CA ALA A 231 2.35 -27.41 11.75
C ALA A 231 3.62 -28.01 11.11
N PRO A 232 4.47 -27.22 10.42
CA PRO A 232 5.74 -27.70 9.89
C PRO A 232 6.74 -28.05 11.00
N ILE A 233 7.77 -28.83 10.65
CA ILE A 233 8.95 -29.01 11.53
C ILE A 233 9.57 -27.63 11.80
N GLY A 234 9.92 -27.39 13.07
CA GLY A 234 10.41 -26.11 13.57
C GLY A 234 9.32 -25.20 14.15
N ALA A 235 8.04 -25.51 13.96
CA ALA A 235 6.94 -24.77 14.56
C ALA A 235 6.97 -24.83 16.09
N THR A 236 6.55 -23.74 16.75
CA THR A 236 6.39 -23.68 18.19
C THR A 236 4.91 -23.64 18.57
N PHE A 237 4.59 -24.27 19.68
CA PHE A 237 3.28 -24.21 20.32
C PHE A 237 3.45 -23.64 21.73
N THR A 238 2.70 -22.60 22.05
CA THR A 238 2.66 -21.99 23.39
C THR A 238 1.33 -22.30 24.04
N SER A 239 1.36 -23.01 25.17
CA SER A 239 0.16 -23.32 25.95
C SER A 239 -0.30 -22.07 26.72
N THR A 240 -1.60 -21.81 26.72
CA THR A 240 -2.21 -20.73 27.52
C THR A 240 -2.63 -21.18 28.92
N ASP A 241 -2.62 -22.48 29.20
CA ASP A 241 -3.13 -23.11 30.43
C ASP A 241 -2.08 -23.98 31.16
N GLY A 242 -0.82 -23.91 30.72
CA GLY A 242 0.26 -24.77 31.20
C GLY A 242 -0.02 -26.27 30.98
N ALA A 243 -0.99 -26.60 30.12
CA ALA A 243 -1.42 -27.96 29.80
C ALA A 243 -1.73 -28.85 31.01
N SER A 244 -2.15 -28.27 32.13
CA SER A 244 -2.32 -28.95 33.43
C SER A 244 -1.08 -29.63 34.01
N VAL A 245 0.08 -29.50 33.36
CA VAL A 245 1.35 -30.14 33.76
C VAL A 245 2.51 -29.15 33.92
N GLY A 246 2.25 -27.86 33.77
CA GLY A 246 3.27 -26.80 33.83
C GLY A 246 4.17 -26.76 32.59
N ALA A 247 3.76 -27.40 31.49
CA ALA A 247 4.46 -27.28 30.21
C ALA A 247 3.87 -26.08 29.46
N TRP A 248 4.72 -25.12 29.12
CA TRP A 248 4.32 -23.85 28.53
C TRP A 248 4.66 -23.74 27.06
N GLN A 249 5.68 -24.47 26.60
CA GLN A 249 6.09 -24.42 25.20
C GLN A 249 6.60 -25.75 24.68
N TRP A 250 6.25 -26.04 23.43
CA TRP A 250 6.72 -27.18 22.65
C TRP A 250 7.30 -26.69 21.33
N GLN A 251 8.20 -27.49 20.76
CA GLN A 251 8.68 -27.35 19.40
C GLN A 251 8.43 -28.64 18.63
N ASN A 252 7.92 -28.52 17.41
CA ASN A 252 7.75 -29.65 16.50
C ASN A 252 9.11 -29.99 15.89
N LEU A 253 9.65 -31.16 16.24
CA LEU A 253 10.92 -31.67 15.74
C LEU A 253 10.63 -32.88 14.84
N PRO A 254 11.63 -33.44 14.11
CA PRO A 254 11.41 -34.64 13.30
C PRO A 254 10.86 -35.84 14.08
N ALA A 255 11.12 -35.90 15.40
CA ALA A 255 10.59 -36.92 16.31
C ALA A 255 9.19 -36.59 16.88
N GLY A 256 8.56 -35.50 16.43
CA GLY A 256 7.30 -34.98 16.94
C GLY A 256 7.47 -33.80 17.90
N TRP A 257 6.37 -33.43 18.56
CA TRP A 257 6.33 -32.32 19.51
C TRP A 257 7.11 -32.62 20.79
N GLN A 258 8.09 -31.79 21.10
CA GLN A 258 8.91 -31.89 22.32
C GLN A 258 8.78 -30.63 23.18
N ILE A 259 8.75 -30.81 24.49
CA ILE A 259 8.64 -29.70 25.45
C ILE A 259 9.98 -28.96 25.51
N VAL A 260 9.95 -27.64 25.36
CA VAL A 260 11.13 -26.76 25.44
C VAL A 260 11.06 -25.78 26.62
N ALA A 261 9.87 -25.59 27.21
CA ALA A 261 9.70 -24.84 28.45
C ALA A 261 8.75 -25.58 29.40
N LEU A 262 9.32 -26.14 30.48
CA LEU A 262 8.61 -26.84 31.55
C LEU A 262 8.89 -26.18 32.89
N ASP A 263 7.84 -25.87 33.62
CA ASP A 263 7.87 -25.50 35.02
C ASP A 263 6.61 -25.99 35.72
N THR A 264 6.74 -27.06 36.52
CA THR A 264 5.60 -27.66 37.21
C THR A 264 5.06 -26.78 38.33
N GLY A 265 5.77 -25.73 38.74
CA GLY A 265 5.56 -25.09 40.05
C GLY A 265 5.88 -26.04 41.21
N TRP A 266 5.80 -25.52 42.44
CA TRP A 266 5.96 -26.33 43.65
C TRP A 266 4.72 -27.20 43.89
N ARG A 267 4.96 -28.47 44.16
CA ARG A 267 3.95 -29.50 44.38
C ARG A 267 4.15 -30.15 45.72
N ALA A 268 3.14 -30.09 46.59
CA ALA A 268 3.15 -30.80 47.85
C ALA A 268 3.25 -32.31 47.61
N LEU A 269 4.12 -32.99 48.36
CA LEU A 269 4.13 -34.44 48.45
C LEU A 269 3.55 -34.86 49.79
N THR A 270 2.70 -35.87 49.76
CA THR A 270 2.18 -36.49 50.98
C THR A 270 3.04 -37.72 51.30
N PRO A 271 3.72 -37.74 52.45
CA PRO A 271 4.39 -38.95 52.90
C PRO A 271 3.38 -40.09 53.12
N THR A 272 3.74 -41.29 52.69
CA THR A 272 2.91 -42.50 52.81
C THR A 272 3.53 -43.54 53.73
N GLY A 273 4.79 -43.37 54.13
CA GLY A 273 5.47 -44.29 55.04
C GLY A 273 5.04 -44.10 56.49
N SER A 274 4.85 -45.21 57.21
CA SER A 274 4.54 -45.21 58.65
C SER A 274 5.71 -44.74 59.53
N ASN A 275 6.89 -44.52 58.93
CA ASN A 275 8.09 -44.04 59.60
C ASN A 275 8.18 -42.51 59.68
N VAL A 276 7.15 -41.77 59.26
CA VAL A 276 7.06 -40.30 59.36
C VAL A 276 6.18 -39.93 60.54
N SER A 277 6.75 -39.20 61.51
CA SER A 277 5.98 -38.72 62.67
C SER A 277 5.56 -37.26 62.56
N ALA A 278 6.34 -36.43 61.86
CA ALA A 278 6.02 -35.03 61.61
C ALA A 278 6.73 -34.50 60.35
N PHE A 279 6.15 -33.49 59.72
CA PHE A 279 6.76 -32.67 58.68
C PHE A 279 6.00 -31.35 58.56
N THR A 280 6.68 -30.28 58.13
CA THR A 280 6.06 -28.98 57.84
C THR A 280 5.95 -28.77 56.33
N THR A 281 7.03 -29.04 55.61
CA THR A 281 7.11 -28.87 54.15
C THR A 281 7.75 -30.10 53.54
N LEU A 282 7.06 -30.67 52.55
CA LEU A 282 7.63 -31.62 51.60
C LEU A 282 7.10 -31.26 50.22
N ALA A 283 7.92 -30.61 49.40
CA ALA A 283 7.46 -30.09 48.11
C ALA A 283 8.50 -30.29 47.01
N ILE A 284 8.04 -30.64 45.81
CA ILE A 284 8.89 -30.90 44.64
C ILE A 284 8.53 -29.97 43.48
N ARG A 285 9.51 -29.59 42.67
CA ARG A 285 9.32 -28.79 41.45
C ARG A 285 10.28 -29.28 40.38
N ARG A 286 9.83 -29.31 39.12
CA ARG A 286 10.70 -29.56 37.97
C ARG A 286 10.68 -28.33 37.07
N VAL A 287 11.87 -27.85 36.72
CA VAL A 287 12.10 -26.82 35.71
C VAL A 287 12.99 -27.43 34.64
N ASN A 288 12.43 -27.73 33.46
CA ASN A 288 13.09 -28.53 32.43
C ASN A 288 13.69 -29.82 33.01
N GLN A 289 15.00 -30.03 32.92
CA GLN A 289 15.66 -31.23 33.46
C GLN A 289 16.08 -31.11 34.93
N LEU A 290 15.90 -29.94 35.56
CA LEU A 290 16.29 -29.73 36.95
C LEU A 290 15.09 -29.98 37.87
N VAL A 291 15.23 -30.94 38.77
CA VAL A 291 14.28 -31.21 39.84
C VAL A 291 14.80 -30.59 41.13
N ARG A 292 13.88 -30.01 41.90
CA ARG A 292 14.13 -29.35 43.18
C ARG A 292 13.19 -29.93 44.24
N LEU A 293 13.70 -30.14 45.44
CA LEU A 293 12.96 -30.66 46.59
C LEU A 293 13.22 -29.79 47.82
N ARG A 294 12.14 -29.38 48.48
CA ARG A 294 12.15 -28.68 49.77
C ARG A 294 11.66 -29.61 50.85
N VAL A 295 12.43 -29.68 51.94
CA VAL A 295 12.10 -30.44 53.14
C VAL A 295 12.27 -29.53 54.34
N ALA A 296 11.23 -29.41 55.15
CA ALA A 296 11.31 -28.73 56.43
C ALA A 296 10.43 -29.43 57.45
N GLY A 297 10.84 -29.42 58.71
CA GLY A 297 10.04 -29.98 59.78
C GLY A 297 10.08 -31.50 59.89
N LEU A 298 10.88 -32.20 59.08
CA LEU A 298 10.77 -33.65 58.92
C LEU A 298 11.26 -34.37 60.18
N VAL A 299 10.50 -35.35 60.68
CA VAL A 299 10.89 -36.24 61.77
C VAL A 299 10.58 -37.68 61.36
N LEU A 300 11.58 -38.56 61.50
CA LEU A 300 11.48 -39.95 61.07
C LEU A 300 11.77 -40.92 62.22
N THR A 301 10.88 -41.90 62.42
CA THR A 301 10.95 -42.90 63.50
C THR A 301 11.61 -44.21 63.06
N GLY A 302 11.96 -44.35 61.77
CA GLY A 302 12.53 -45.56 61.20
C GLY A 302 13.14 -45.37 59.81
N THR A 303 13.72 -46.44 59.27
CA THR A 303 14.33 -46.47 57.94
C THR A 303 13.32 -46.89 56.86
N GLY A 304 13.64 -46.63 55.59
CA GLY A 304 12.80 -47.05 54.45
C GLY A 304 12.21 -45.90 53.65
N ILE A 305 11.46 -46.27 52.60
CA ILE A 305 10.78 -45.31 51.70
C ILE A 305 9.60 -44.71 52.45
N PHE A 306 9.55 -43.38 52.50
CA PHE A 306 8.50 -42.65 53.21
C PHE A 306 7.64 -41.76 52.31
N ALA A 307 8.08 -41.47 51.08
CA ALA A 307 7.24 -40.86 50.05
C ALA A 307 7.39 -41.63 48.72
N PRO A 308 6.29 -41.82 47.98
CA PRO A 308 6.31 -42.62 46.76
C PRO A 308 7.12 -41.94 45.66
N ALA A 309 7.54 -42.76 44.70
CA ALA A 309 8.10 -42.30 43.44
C ALA A 309 7.11 -41.39 42.71
N VAL A 310 7.60 -40.27 42.18
CA VAL A 310 6.82 -39.39 41.31
C VAL A 310 7.37 -39.47 39.89
N THR A 311 6.57 -40.04 38.98
CA THR A 311 6.88 -40.11 37.55
C THR A 311 7.20 -38.73 36.99
N GLY A 312 8.32 -38.60 36.28
CA GLY A 312 8.74 -37.33 35.70
C GLY A 312 9.68 -36.53 36.61
N PHE A 313 10.12 -37.09 37.74
CA PHE A 313 11.00 -36.39 38.69
C PHE A 313 12.20 -37.25 39.12
N SER A 314 12.41 -38.43 38.54
CA SER A 314 13.39 -39.39 39.04
C SER A 314 14.83 -39.04 38.61
N PRO A 315 15.84 -39.21 39.47
CA PRO A 315 17.24 -38.93 39.15
C PRO A 315 17.94 -39.99 38.27
N GLY A 316 17.35 -41.17 38.06
CA GLY A 316 17.98 -42.29 37.33
C GLY A 316 19.13 -42.99 38.09
N ALA A 317 19.63 -42.40 39.18
CA ALA A 317 20.61 -42.95 40.10
C ALA A 317 20.30 -42.52 41.54
N TYR A 318 20.93 -43.16 42.53
CA TYR A 318 20.75 -42.73 43.93
C TYR A 318 21.35 -41.34 44.15
N VAL A 319 20.54 -40.43 44.71
CA VAL A 319 21.02 -39.10 45.14
C VAL A 319 20.87 -38.98 46.64
N ARG A 320 21.91 -38.53 47.33
CA ARG A 320 21.96 -38.45 48.80
C ARG A 320 22.13 -37.00 49.22
N PHE A 321 21.30 -36.57 50.17
CA PHE A 321 21.34 -35.22 50.71
C PHE A 321 21.45 -35.25 52.23
N PRO A 322 22.33 -34.43 52.84
CA PRO A 322 22.31 -34.23 54.27
C PRO A 322 21.05 -33.46 54.68
N LEU A 323 20.42 -33.90 55.76
CA LEU A 323 19.43 -33.15 56.50
C LEU A 323 20.13 -32.49 57.69
N LEU A 324 19.91 -31.19 57.86
CA LEU A 324 20.42 -30.45 59.00
C LEU A 324 19.36 -30.40 60.09
N THR A 325 19.78 -30.38 61.35
CA THR A 325 18.89 -30.10 62.47
C THR A 325 18.26 -28.72 62.26
N SER A 326 16.94 -28.63 62.43
CA SER A 326 16.19 -27.38 62.22
C SER A 326 16.77 -26.24 63.05
N GLY A 327 16.95 -25.08 62.40
CA GLY A 327 17.61 -23.91 63.00
C GLY A 327 19.14 -23.99 63.07
N SER A 328 19.76 -25.08 62.59
CA SER A 328 21.23 -25.22 62.55
C SER A 328 21.76 -25.24 61.12
N THR A 329 22.89 -24.59 60.89
CA THR A 329 23.63 -24.63 59.62
C THR A 329 24.78 -25.65 59.63
N THR A 330 25.06 -26.27 60.78
CA THR A 330 26.24 -27.12 60.99
C THR A 330 25.93 -28.47 61.64
N SER A 331 24.76 -28.61 62.29
CA SER A 331 24.35 -29.85 62.94
C SER A 331 23.64 -30.75 61.95
N TRP A 332 24.18 -31.96 61.76
CA TRP A 332 23.62 -32.99 60.90
C TRP A 332 22.65 -33.88 61.69
N THR A 333 21.44 -34.12 61.14
CA THR A 333 20.43 -34.98 61.77
C THR A 333 20.21 -36.30 61.03
N GLY A 334 20.49 -36.35 59.72
CA GLY A 334 20.31 -37.57 58.94
C GLY A 334 20.63 -37.41 57.46
N THR A 335 20.47 -38.49 56.70
CA THR A 335 20.60 -38.47 55.23
C THR A 335 19.27 -38.84 54.59
N LEU A 336 18.81 -37.99 53.69
CA LEU A 336 17.74 -38.30 52.76
C LEU A 336 18.33 -38.93 51.50
N VAL A 337 17.69 -39.97 50.99
CA VAL A 337 18.05 -40.62 49.73
C VAL A 337 16.88 -40.53 48.76
N VAL A 338 17.13 -40.01 47.56
CA VAL A 338 16.21 -40.14 46.42
C VAL A 338 16.64 -41.38 45.63
N THR A 339 15.73 -42.35 45.50
CA THR A 339 16.02 -43.59 44.76
C THR A 339 16.08 -43.33 43.25
N PRO A 340 16.69 -44.23 42.45
CA PRO A 340 16.67 -44.11 40.98
C PRO A 340 15.26 -44.02 40.38
N THR A 341 14.28 -44.58 41.08
CA THR A 341 12.86 -44.54 40.71
C THR A 341 12.12 -43.30 41.25
N GLY A 342 12.78 -42.40 41.97
CA GLY A 342 12.21 -41.14 42.47
C GLY A 342 11.55 -41.22 43.84
N GLY A 343 11.61 -42.36 44.54
CA GLY A 343 11.09 -42.48 45.91
C GLY A 343 11.99 -41.78 46.93
N LEU A 344 11.41 -41.24 47.99
CA LEU A 344 12.16 -40.63 49.09
C LEU A 344 12.35 -41.64 50.22
N GLN A 345 13.60 -41.92 50.55
CA GLN A 345 14.01 -42.93 51.51
C GLN A 345 14.86 -42.31 52.62
N SER A 346 14.70 -42.82 53.83
CA SER A 346 15.64 -42.60 54.91
C SER A 346 16.54 -43.79 55.17
N THR A 347 17.79 -43.50 55.51
CA THR A 347 18.79 -44.49 55.95
C THR A 347 18.90 -44.60 57.47
N ALA A 348 18.27 -43.71 58.24
CA ALA A 348 18.27 -43.73 59.71
C ALA A 348 16.99 -43.12 60.30
N ALA A 349 16.65 -43.49 61.53
CA ALA A 349 15.69 -42.72 62.32
C ALA A 349 16.36 -41.48 62.90
N PHE A 350 15.62 -40.39 63.06
CA PHE A 350 16.09 -39.19 63.75
C PHE A 350 14.92 -38.51 64.48
N SER A 351 15.12 -38.28 65.79
CA SER A 351 14.12 -37.76 66.71
C SER A 351 14.08 -36.23 66.79
N THR A 352 15.00 -35.55 66.10
CA THR A 352 15.05 -34.09 65.97
C THR A 352 14.57 -33.66 64.59
N THR A 353 13.94 -32.49 64.52
CA THR A 353 13.44 -31.91 63.27
C THR A 353 14.56 -31.70 62.25
N GLY A 354 14.38 -32.22 61.04
CA GLY A 354 15.31 -32.10 59.92
C GLY A 354 14.82 -31.18 58.80
N ASP A 355 15.70 -30.29 58.37
CA ASP A 355 15.47 -29.32 57.29
C ASP A 355 16.52 -29.48 56.18
N ALA A 356 16.11 -29.16 54.95
CA ALA A 356 17.00 -28.98 53.81
C ALA A 356 16.58 -27.74 53.03
N LEU A 357 17.53 -26.82 52.84
CA LEU A 357 17.31 -25.52 52.19
C LEU A 357 16.77 -25.68 50.75
N GLU A 358 17.45 -26.44 49.89
CA GLU A 358 16.96 -26.83 48.56
C GLU A 358 17.82 -27.97 48.01
N MET A 359 17.23 -29.13 47.74
CA MET A 359 17.93 -30.29 47.18
C MET A 359 17.63 -30.38 45.69
N ASN A 360 18.66 -30.57 44.87
CA ASN A 360 18.53 -30.51 43.42
C ASN A 360 19.18 -31.69 42.72
N TRP A 361 18.55 -32.19 41.66
CA TRP A 361 19.13 -33.21 40.77
C TRP A 361 18.64 -33.04 39.34
N ALA A 362 19.37 -33.62 38.39
CA ALA A 362 18.93 -33.72 37.01
C ALA A 362 18.04 -34.96 36.82
N THR A 363 16.99 -34.86 36.01
CA THR A 363 16.16 -36.00 35.59
C THR A 363 16.27 -36.23 34.10
N THR A 364 16.27 -37.50 33.70
CA THR A 364 16.12 -37.93 32.30
C THR A 364 14.70 -38.43 32.01
N ASP A 365 13.80 -38.42 32.99
CA ASP A 365 12.42 -38.82 32.80
C ASP A 365 11.76 -37.93 31.74
N ALA A 366 10.86 -38.52 30.96
CA ALA A 366 9.91 -37.74 30.17
C ALA A 366 9.15 -36.75 31.07
N ALA A 367 8.68 -35.64 30.50
CA ALA A 367 7.88 -34.68 31.26
C ALA A 367 6.64 -35.38 31.87
N PRO A 368 6.25 -34.99 33.10
CA PRO A 368 5.12 -35.62 33.76
C PRO A 368 3.82 -35.45 32.95
N THR A 369 3.05 -36.54 32.83
CA THR A 369 1.69 -36.51 32.26
C THR A 369 0.63 -36.16 33.30
N THR A 370 0.97 -36.30 34.57
CA THR A 370 0.16 -35.93 35.74
C THR A 370 1.08 -35.34 36.81
N LEU A 371 0.65 -34.26 37.46
CA LEU A 371 1.42 -33.65 38.55
C LEU A 371 1.09 -34.27 39.90
N PRO A 372 2.07 -34.44 40.80
CA PRO A 372 1.81 -34.86 42.17
C PRO A 372 1.12 -33.76 42.97
N GLY A 373 0.29 -34.16 43.93
CA GLY A 373 -0.27 -33.30 44.97
C GLY A 373 -0.92 -31.99 44.49
N THR A 374 -0.96 -31.00 45.38
CA THR A 374 -1.53 -29.68 45.12
C THR A 374 -0.43 -28.64 44.90
N VAL A 375 -0.79 -27.54 44.21
CA VAL A 375 0.11 -26.38 44.07
C VAL A 375 0.35 -25.78 45.45
N THR A 376 1.61 -25.49 45.78
CA THR A 376 1.99 -24.73 46.97
C THR A 376 2.68 -23.42 46.57
N SER A 377 2.42 -22.34 47.31
CA SER A 377 3.05 -21.03 47.14
C SER A 377 4.52 -21.02 47.54
#